data_AF-A0A6S6SRT3-F1
#
_entry.id   AF-A0A6S6SRT3-F1
#
_cell.length_a   1.000
_cell.length_b   1.000
_cell.length_c   1.000
_cell.angle_alpha   90.00
_cell.angle_beta   90.00
_cell.angle_gamma   90.00
#
_symmetry.space_group_name_H-M   'P 1'
#
loop_
_entity.id
_entity.type
_entity.pdbx_description
1 polymer ?
#
loop_
_entity_poly.entity_id
_entity_poly.type
_entity_poly.pdbx_seq_one_letter_code
_entity_poly.pdbx_strand_id
1 'polypeptide(L)'
;MKSLTKTTVLSTILTLPALLVSTHLSASEEVMHPGLKVYQSACMVCHVAEGRATIAPPIFAVKGHVIGVYPERDDFIQRVKSWVKAPDEKDVLMPGAVRKFGLMPAMPQLSD
;
A
#
# COMPACT_ATOMS: atom_id res chain seq x y z
N MET A 1 -42.11 -63.95 26.74
CA MET A 1 -41.41 -64.53 27.90
C MET A 1 -39.92 -64.21 27.78
N LYS A 2 -39.25 -63.86 28.90
CA LYS A 2 -37.91 -63.21 29.08
C LYS A 2 -38.00 -61.67 29.11
N SER A 3 -38.34 -61.04 30.23
CA SER A 3 -37.63 -60.85 31.52
C SER A 3 -36.70 -59.63 31.53
N LEU A 4 -37.10 -58.70 32.41
CA LEU A 4 -36.43 -57.60 33.12
C LEU A 4 -34.89 -57.46 32.99
N THR A 5 -34.41 -56.21 33.00
CA THR A 5 -33.70 -55.64 34.17
C THR A 5 -33.49 -54.12 34.08
N LYS A 6 -33.54 -53.49 35.27
CA LYS A 6 -33.29 -52.10 35.68
C LYS A 6 -32.08 -51.42 35.01
N THR A 7 -32.02 -50.08 35.03
CA THR A 7 -31.09 -49.30 35.88
C THR A 7 -31.41 -47.78 35.82
N THR A 8 -31.49 -47.20 37.02
CA THR A 8 -31.40 -45.80 37.46
C THR A 8 -30.43 -44.95 36.60
N VAL A 9 -30.57 -43.64 36.42
CA VAL A 9 -29.96 -42.63 37.30
C VAL A 9 -30.42 -41.23 36.86
N LEU A 10 -30.81 -40.49 37.90
CA LEU A 10 -31.08 -39.07 38.04
C LEU A 10 -29.95 -38.17 37.50
N SER A 11 -30.26 -37.15 36.68
CA SER A 11 -29.35 -36.01 36.49
C SER A 11 -30.12 -34.74 36.14
N THR A 12 -30.43 -33.96 37.18
CA THR A 12 -30.79 -32.55 37.10
C THR A 12 -29.58 -31.74 36.65
N ILE A 13 -29.62 -31.20 35.43
CA ILE A 13 -28.62 -30.24 34.94
C ILE A 13 -29.21 -28.83 35.09
N LEU A 14 -28.66 -28.12 36.08
CA LEU A 14 -28.83 -26.72 36.40
C LEU A 14 -28.33 -25.87 35.22
N THR A 15 -29.23 -25.23 34.47
CA THR A 15 -28.87 -24.35 33.34
C THR A 15 -28.48 -22.96 33.84
N LEU A 16 -27.17 -22.71 33.92
CA LEU A 16 -26.60 -21.38 34.14
C LEU A 16 -26.54 -20.63 32.79
N PRO A 17 -27.24 -19.50 32.58
CA PRO A 17 -27.09 -18.75 31.34
C PRO A 17 -25.77 -17.98 31.40
N ALA A 18 -24.78 -18.47 30.64
CA ALA A 18 -23.53 -17.77 30.42
C ALA A 18 -23.80 -16.45 29.68
N LEU A 19 -23.51 -15.34 30.37
CA LEU A 19 -23.60 -13.98 29.85
C LEU A 19 -22.52 -13.77 28.78
N LEU A 20 -22.90 -13.82 27.50
CA LEU A 20 -22.03 -13.53 26.37
C LEU A 20 -21.80 -12.01 26.25
N VAL A 21 -20.81 -11.48 26.97
CA VAL A 21 -20.27 -10.15 26.68
C VAL A 21 -19.49 -10.24 25.37
N SER A 22 -20.10 -9.74 24.29
CA SER A 22 -19.44 -9.62 22.99
C SER A 22 -18.42 -8.48 23.06
N THR A 23 -17.13 -8.82 23.07
CA THR A 23 -16.05 -7.86 22.85
C THR A 23 -16.09 -7.45 21.37
N HIS A 24 -16.65 -6.27 21.08
CA HIS A 24 -16.54 -5.68 19.75
C HIS A 24 -15.08 -5.26 19.51
N LEU A 25 -14.33 -6.10 18.79
CA LEU A 25 -13.04 -5.77 18.22
C LEU A 25 -13.26 -4.70 17.14
N SER A 26 -12.97 -3.44 17.48
CA SER A 26 -12.90 -2.36 16.49
C SER A 26 -11.60 -2.52 15.72
N ALA A 27 -11.67 -3.13 14.53
CA ALA A 27 -10.60 -3.04 13.56
C ALA A 27 -10.61 -1.62 12.97
N SER A 28 -9.56 -0.85 13.21
CA SER A 28 -9.37 0.43 12.54
C SER A 28 -9.02 0.17 11.07
N GLU A 29 -9.91 0.54 10.16
CA GLU A 29 -9.56 0.63 8.74
C GLU A 29 -8.58 1.80 8.56
N GLU A 30 -7.30 1.50 8.35
CA GLU A 30 -6.32 2.50 7.93
C GLU A 30 -6.72 3.03 6.55
N VAL A 31 -7.23 4.27 6.51
CA VAL A 31 -7.56 4.94 5.24
C VAL A 31 -6.27 5.23 4.49
N MET A 32 -5.95 4.36 3.54
CA MET A 32 -4.79 4.52 2.66
C MET A 32 -4.89 5.82 1.85
N HIS A 33 -3.86 6.65 1.92
CA HIS A 33 -3.80 7.90 1.16
C HIS A 33 -3.88 7.63 -0.36
N PRO A 34 -4.68 8.37 -1.13
CA PRO A 34 -4.86 8.13 -2.57
C PRO A 34 -3.54 8.10 -3.37
N GLY A 35 -2.59 8.98 -3.02
CA GLY A 35 -1.26 9.00 -3.66
C GLY A 35 -0.43 7.74 -3.38
N LEU A 36 -0.57 7.11 -2.20
CA LEU A 36 0.10 5.85 -1.89
C LEU A 36 -0.45 4.73 -2.78
N LYS A 37 -1.77 4.70 -2.99
CA LYS A 37 -2.42 3.73 -3.87
C LYS A 37 -1.89 3.82 -5.30
N VAL A 38 -1.73 5.04 -5.84
CA VAL A 38 -1.15 5.27 -7.18
C VAL A 38 0.31 4.81 -7.24
N TYR A 39 1.12 5.18 -6.24
CA TYR A 39 2.51 4.76 -6.18
C TYR A 39 2.64 3.22 -6.20
N GLN A 40 1.83 2.53 -5.39
CA GLN A 40 1.87 1.08 -5.30
C GLN A 40 1.41 0.40 -6.60
N SER A 41 0.39 0.93 -7.28
CA SER A 41 -0.17 0.30 -8.47
C SER A 41 0.61 0.60 -9.75
N ALA A 42 1.24 1.78 -9.85
CA ALA A 42 1.84 2.26 -11.10
C ALA A 42 3.36 2.48 -11.04
N CYS A 43 3.90 2.90 -9.88
CA CYS A 43 5.28 3.35 -9.78
C CYS A 43 6.22 2.29 -9.20
N MET A 44 5.74 1.54 -8.20
CA MET A 44 6.51 0.57 -7.42
C MET A 44 7.08 -0.58 -8.27
N VAL A 45 6.44 -0.89 -9.39
CA VAL A 45 6.91 -1.93 -10.33
C VAL A 45 8.33 -1.67 -10.83
N CYS A 46 8.73 -0.39 -10.91
CA CYS A 46 10.08 0.01 -11.32
C CYS A 46 10.85 0.76 -10.22
N HIS A 47 10.18 1.68 -9.51
CA HIS A 47 10.77 2.52 -8.49
C HIS A 47 10.58 1.90 -7.11
N VAL A 48 11.60 1.20 -6.61
CA VAL A 48 11.56 0.64 -5.26
C VAL A 48 11.53 1.75 -4.20
N ALA A 49 10.80 1.50 -3.10
CA ALA A 49 10.77 2.41 -1.97
C ALA A 49 12.12 2.44 -1.24
N GLU A 50 12.71 1.26 -1.10
CA GLU A 50 13.92 0.99 -0.34
C GLU A 50 14.78 -0.05 -1.07
N GLY A 51 16.04 -0.17 -0.65
CA GLY A 51 16.97 -1.14 -1.22
C GLY A 51 17.64 -0.68 -2.51
N ARG A 52 18.19 -1.64 -3.26
CA ARG A 52 19.00 -1.35 -4.44
C ARG A 52 18.12 -1.06 -5.66
N ALA A 53 18.54 -0.05 -6.42
CA ALA A 53 17.97 0.23 -7.73
C ALA A 53 18.11 -0.99 -8.66
N THR A 54 17.00 -1.44 -9.25
CA THR A 54 16.97 -2.57 -10.18
C THR A 54 16.84 -2.08 -11.62
N ILE A 55 15.68 -1.55 -11.98
CA ILE A 55 15.34 -1.10 -13.34
C ILE A 55 15.04 0.40 -13.44
N ALA A 56 14.95 1.10 -12.30
CA ALA A 56 14.78 2.55 -12.21
C ALA A 56 15.43 3.07 -10.92
N PRO A 57 15.67 4.39 -10.77
CA PRO A 57 16.18 4.95 -9.51
C PRO A 57 15.16 4.74 -8.37
N PRO A 58 15.60 4.48 -7.13
CA PRO A 58 14.68 4.30 -6.01
C PRO A 58 13.93 5.60 -5.72
N ILE A 59 12.67 5.50 -5.28
CA ILE A 59 11.79 6.68 -5.17
C ILE A 59 12.30 7.70 -4.15
N PHE A 60 13.02 7.27 -3.11
CA PHE A 60 13.58 8.19 -2.11
C PHE A 60 14.60 9.15 -2.75
N ALA A 61 15.40 8.67 -3.71
CA ALA A 61 16.37 9.48 -4.43
C ALA A 61 15.66 10.42 -5.41
N VAL A 62 14.64 9.92 -6.12
CA VAL A 62 13.78 10.75 -6.99
C VAL A 62 13.19 11.91 -6.19
N LYS A 63 12.55 11.62 -5.06
CA LYS A 63 11.98 12.62 -4.14
C LYS A 63 13.03 13.64 -3.72
N GLY A 64 14.22 13.17 -3.32
CA GLY A 64 15.32 14.05 -2.90
C GLY A 64 15.76 15.03 -3.99
N HIS A 65 15.95 14.55 -5.22
CA HIS A 65 16.31 15.41 -6.35
C HIS A 65 15.21 16.39 -6.73
N VAL A 66 13.94 15.97 -6.73
CA VAL A 66 12.82 16.86 -7.09
C VAL A 66 12.63 17.94 -6.02
N ILE A 67 12.59 17.58 -4.73
CA ILE A 67 12.45 18.56 -3.63
C ILE A 67 13.64 19.52 -3.57
N GLY A 68 14.84 19.06 -3.93
CA GLY A 68 16.03 19.93 -3.98
C GLY A 68 15.92 21.06 -5.00
N VAL A 69 15.11 20.89 -6.05
CA VAL A 69 14.89 21.90 -7.11
C VAL A 69 13.56 22.64 -6.91
N TYR A 70 12.52 21.93 -6.47
CA TYR A 70 11.17 22.43 -6.24
C TYR A 70 10.78 22.20 -4.77
N PRO A 71 11.25 23.05 -3.84
CA PRO A 71 11.01 22.87 -2.41
C PRO A 71 9.57 23.19 -1.99
N GLU A 72 8.88 24.04 -2.75
CA GLU A 72 7.48 24.38 -2.52
C GLU A 72 6.58 23.22 -2.89
N ARG A 73 5.59 22.94 -2.03
CA ARG A 73 4.74 21.75 -2.15
C ARG A 73 4.05 21.67 -3.51
N ASP A 74 3.47 22.77 -3.95
CA ASP A 74 2.67 22.77 -5.17
C ASP A 74 3.55 22.63 -6.41
N ASP A 75 4.75 23.23 -6.41
CA ASP A 75 5.73 23.08 -7.47
C ASP A 75 6.28 21.64 -7.54
N PHE A 76 6.55 21.02 -6.40
CA PHE A 76 6.90 19.60 -6.32
C PHE A 76 5.82 18.73 -6.97
N ILE A 77 4.56 18.93 -6.61
CA ILE A 77 3.43 18.17 -7.15
C ILE A 77 3.32 18.39 -8.65
N GLN A 78 3.37 19.62 -9.13
CA GLN A 78 3.31 19.93 -10.55
C GLN A 78 4.48 19.33 -11.33
N ARG A 79 5.70 19.35 -10.75
CA ARG A 79 6.87 18.75 -11.39
C ARG A 79 6.73 17.24 -11.52
N VAL A 80 6.24 16.55 -10.49
CA VAL A 80 6.01 15.10 -10.56
C VAL A 80 4.91 14.79 -11.58
N LYS A 81 3.78 15.50 -11.53
CA LYS A 81 2.65 15.30 -12.46
C LYS A 81 3.03 15.50 -13.91
N SER A 82 3.73 16.60 -14.23
CA SER A 82 4.18 16.90 -15.60
C SER A 82 5.18 15.86 -16.09
N TRP A 83 6.15 15.50 -15.25
CA TRP A 83 7.17 14.50 -15.58
C TRP A 83 6.58 13.15 -15.92
N VAL A 84 5.72 12.59 -15.07
CA VAL A 84 5.18 11.24 -15.31
C VAL A 84 4.35 11.17 -16.59
N LYS A 85 3.73 12.29 -17.01
CA LYS A 85 2.95 12.35 -18.25
C LYS A 85 3.82 12.48 -19.50
N ALA A 86 4.92 13.22 -19.43
CA ALA A 86 5.81 13.47 -20.57
C ALA A 86 7.28 13.66 -20.12
N PRO A 87 8.00 12.59 -19.79
CA PRO A 87 9.43 12.67 -19.49
C PRO A 87 10.21 13.20 -20.71
N ASP A 88 11.13 14.13 -20.49
CA ASP A 88 12.01 14.69 -21.53
C ASP A 88 13.47 14.61 -21.07
N GLU A 89 14.35 14.08 -21.93
CA GLU A 89 15.79 14.02 -21.68
C GLU A 89 16.42 15.41 -21.51
N LYS A 90 15.84 16.44 -22.13
CA LYS A 90 16.35 17.82 -22.06
C LYS A 90 16.07 18.51 -20.73
N ASP A 91 15.07 18.03 -19.99
CA ASP A 91 14.64 18.57 -18.69
C ASP A 91 14.81 17.53 -17.57
N VAL A 92 15.80 16.65 -17.66
CA VAL A 92 15.98 15.60 -16.64
C VAL A 92 16.78 16.10 -15.43
N LEU A 93 16.23 15.95 -14.24
CA LEU A 93 16.94 16.28 -12.98
C LEU A 93 18.00 15.25 -12.59
N MET A 94 17.92 14.04 -13.17
CA MET A 94 18.80 12.91 -12.84
C MET A 94 19.42 12.32 -14.12
N PRO A 95 20.31 13.05 -14.82
CA PRO A 95 20.89 12.57 -16.07
C PRO A 95 21.69 11.27 -15.91
N GLY A 96 22.25 11.02 -14.71
CA GLY A 96 22.89 9.74 -14.38
C GLY A 96 21.92 8.56 -14.34
N ALA A 97 20.66 8.78 -13.93
CA ALA A 97 19.62 7.76 -13.97
C ALA A 97 19.23 7.44 -15.42
N VAL A 98 19.08 8.45 -16.28
CA VAL A 98 18.80 8.24 -17.71
C VAL A 98 19.92 7.46 -18.39
N ARG A 99 21.19 7.80 -18.14
CA ARG A 99 22.33 7.04 -18.69
C ARG A 99 22.35 5.57 -18.25
N LYS A 100 21.84 5.27 -17.04
CA LYS A 100 21.88 3.93 -16.47
C LYS A 100 20.65 3.08 -16.83
N PHE A 101 19.46 3.68 -16.82
CA PHE A 101 18.18 2.98 -16.91
C PHE A 101 17.39 3.32 -18.18
N GLY A 102 17.82 4.31 -18.95
CA GLY A 102 17.05 4.90 -20.03
C GLY A 102 16.08 5.98 -19.55
N LEU A 103 15.43 6.65 -20.50
CA LEU A 103 14.35 7.60 -20.20
C LEU A 103 13.14 6.85 -19.63
N MET A 104 12.52 7.42 -18.60
CA MET A 104 11.29 6.88 -18.02
C MET A 104 10.18 6.83 -19.09
N PRO A 105 9.41 5.73 -19.20
CA PRO A 105 8.24 5.70 -20.08
C PRO A 105 7.17 6.71 -19.65
N ALA A 106 6.53 7.35 -20.62
CA ALA A 106 5.40 8.24 -20.37
C ALA A 106 4.17 7.48 -19.86
N MET A 107 3.48 8.05 -18.87
CA MET A 107 2.24 7.52 -18.28
C MET A 107 1.09 8.56 -18.36
N PRO A 108 0.66 8.96 -19.58
CA PRO A 108 -0.38 9.99 -19.76
C PRO A 108 -1.77 9.58 -19.23
N GLN A 109 -1.99 8.29 -18.98
CA GLN A 109 -3.25 7.74 -18.48
C GLN A 109 -3.48 7.95 -16.98
N LEU A 110 -2.47 8.40 -16.22
CA LEU A 110 -2.65 8.72 -14.81
C LEU A 110 -3.52 9.97 -14.64
N SER A 111 -4.48 9.90 -13.74
CA SER A 111 -5.38 11.01 -13.43
C SER A 111 -4.62 12.22 -12.88
N ASP A 112 -5.21 13.41 -13.04
CA ASP A 112 -4.73 14.64 -12.43
C ASP A 112 -4.82 14.67 -10.91
#